data_AF-A0A2G3PKE1-F1
#
_entry.id   AF-A0A2G3PKE1-F1
#
_cell.length_a   1.000
_cell.length_b   1.000
_cell.length_c   1.000
_cell.angle_alpha   90.00
_cell.angle_beta   90.00
_cell.angle_gamma   90.00
#
_symmetry.space_group_name_H-M   'P 1'
#
loop_
_entity.id
_entity.type
_entity.pdbx_description
1 polymer ?
#
loop_
_entity_poly.entity_id
_entity_poly.type
_entity_poly.pdbx_seq_one_letter_code
_entity_poly.pdbx_strand_id
1 'polypeptide(L)'
;MNPGVPPNTVVWAYRLWLASGVLLALWGLFQIALVRTGTSVVFGVFFILVGAALVWAGRQAYAGDPRWRSAVSVLTLMLVAIGIFASMLYSLPMVPALLFALIGLSGSLTANRPTSEPWFARR
;
A
#
# COMPACT_ATOMS: atom_id res chain seq x y z
N MET A 1 7.55 18.40 21.15
CA MET A 1 7.56 17.08 20.48
C MET A 1 8.89 16.42 20.78
N ASN A 2 8.90 15.23 21.40
CA ASN A 2 10.13 14.47 21.58
C ASN A 2 10.65 14.04 20.20
N PRO A 3 11.87 14.42 19.78
CA PRO A 3 12.37 14.16 18.43
C PRO A 3 12.50 12.67 18.06
N GLY A 4 12.52 11.79 19.06
CA GLY A 4 12.65 10.34 18.88
C GLY A 4 11.33 9.57 18.74
N VAL A 5 10.18 10.21 18.97
CA VAL A 5 8.87 9.53 18.94
C VAL A 5 8.09 9.94 17.69
N PRO A 6 7.75 8.99 16.80
CA PRO A 6 6.97 9.31 15.60
C PRO A 6 5.57 9.81 15.99
N PRO A 7 5.05 10.85 15.30
CA PRO A 7 3.72 11.35 15.56
C PRO A 7 2.67 10.29 15.20
N ASN A 8 1.53 10.32 15.89
CA ASN A 8 0.47 9.32 15.73
C ASN A 8 -0.02 9.21 14.26
N THR A 9 0.03 10.30 13.50
CA THR A 9 -0.29 10.31 12.06
C THR A 9 0.64 9.42 11.24
N VAL A 10 1.94 9.41 11.54
CA VAL A 10 2.93 8.56 10.87
C VAL A 10 2.76 7.10 11.28
N VAL A 11 2.46 6.83 12.55
CA VAL A 11 2.18 5.48 13.05
C VAL A 11 0.94 4.89 12.36
N TRP A 12 -0.15 5.65 12.27
CA TRP A 12 -1.36 5.20 11.58
C TRP A 12 -1.16 5.03 10.08
N ALA A 13 -0.43 5.94 9.42
CA ALA A 13 -0.05 5.78 8.02
C ALA A 13 0.69 4.47 7.79
N TYR A 14 1.69 4.17 8.63
CA TYR A 14 2.44 2.92 8.56
C TYR A 14 1.56 1.68 8.77
N ARG A 15 0.65 1.70 9.75
CA ARG A 15 -0.30 0.60 9.98
C ARG A 15 -1.22 0.38 8.78
N LEU A 16 -1.67 1.43 8.12
CA LEU A 16 -2.51 1.36 6.93
C LEU A 16 -1.73 0.79 5.73
N TRP A 17 -0.47 1.18 5.54
CA TRP A 17 0.39 0.59 4.51
C TRP A 17 0.68 -0.89 4.76
N LEU A 18 0.96 -1.26 6.02
CA LEU A 18 1.13 -2.66 6.41
C LEU A 18 -0.14 -3.49 6.15
N ALA A 19 -1.29 -3.01 6.62
CA ALA A 19 -2.56 -3.69 6.43
C ALA A 19 -2.87 -3.88 4.94
N SER A 20 -2.72 -2.82 4.14
CA SER A 20 -2.90 -2.84 2.69
C SER A 20 -1.98 -3.86 2.02
N GLY A 21 -0.68 -3.81 2.31
CA GLY A 21 0.29 -4.71 1.67
C GLY A 21 0.09 -6.19 2.06
N VAL A 22 -0.25 -6.47 3.32
CA VAL A 22 -0.58 -7.82 3.78
C VAL A 22 -1.87 -8.33 3.11
N LEU A 23 -2.92 -7.50 3.06
CA LEU A 23 -4.18 -7.87 2.42
C LEU A 23 -4.00 -8.14 0.92
N LEU A 24 -3.20 -7.34 0.21
CA LEU A 24 -2.85 -7.57 -1.19
C LEU A 24 -2.10 -8.89 -1.38
N ALA A 25 -1.12 -9.19 -0.53
CA ALA A 25 -0.38 -10.44 -0.61
C ALA A 25 -1.27 -11.66 -0.35
N LEU A 26 -2.14 -11.59 0.68
CA LEU A 26 -3.11 -12.65 0.97
C LEU A 26 -4.12 -12.81 -0.18
N TRP A 27 -4.56 -11.72 -0.80
CA TRP A 27 -5.41 -11.78 -1.98
C TRP A 27 -4.72 -12.46 -3.16
N GLY A 28 -3.44 -12.17 -3.38
CA GLY A 28 -2.67 -12.84 -4.42
C GLY A 28 -2.51 -14.34 -4.17
N LEU A 29 -2.27 -14.75 -2.93
CA LEU A 29 -2.25 -16.16 -2.53
C LEU A 29 -3.61 -16.84 -2.77
N PHE A 30 -4.71 -16.17 -2.42
CA PHE A 30 -6.06 -16.66 -2.66
C PHE A 30 -6.34 -16.89 -4.15
N GLN A 31 -5.98 -15.94 -5.01
CA GLN A 31 -6.11 -16.04 -6.47
C GLN A 31 -5.36 -17.25 -7.06
N ILE A 32 -4.14 -17.50 -6.57
CA ILE A 32 -3.34 -18.66 -7.00
C ILE A 32 -3.98 -19.96 -6.51
N ALA A 33 -4.39 -20.02 -5.24
CA ALA A 33 -4.83 -21.25 -4.60
C ALA A 33 -6.18 -21.78 -5.13
N LEU A 34 -7.14 -20.88 -5.39
CA LEU A 34 -8.53 -21.26 -5.63
C LEU A 34 -9.00 -21.15 -7.08
N VAL A 35 -8.45 -20.23 -7.87
CA VAL A 35 -8.92 -20.01 -9.26
C VAL A 35 -8.15 -20.88 -10.25
N ARG A 36 -6.85 -21.12 -10.00
CA ARG A 36 -5.96 -22.03 -10.76
C ARG A 36 -6.02 -21.89 -12.29
N THR A 37 -6.25 -20.69 -12.81
CA THR A 37 -6.13 -20.38 -14.24
C THR A 37 -4.82 -19.64 -14.51
N GLY A 38 -4.32 -19.66 -15.75
CA GLY A 38 -3.07 -18.98 -16.10
C GLY A 38 -3.08 -17.49 -15.72
N THR A 39 -4.20 -16.81 -15.97
CA THR A 39 -4.37 -15.39 -15.65
C THR A 39 -4.44 -15.13 -14.13
N SER A 40 -5.07 -16.02 -13.35
CA SER A 40 -5.15 -15.84 -11.90
C SER A 40 -3.79 -16.01 -11.22
N VAL A 41 -2.92 -16.87 -11.75
CA VAL A 41 -1.54 -17.01 -11.28
C VAL A 41 -0.73 -15.74 -11.52
N VAL A 42 -0.82 -15.15 -12.72
CA VAL A 42 -0.11 -13.91 -13.06
C VAL A 42 -0.53 -12.76 -12.13
N PHE A 43 -1.83 -12.53 -11.97
CA PHE A 43 -2.32 -11.50 -11.07
C PHE A 43 -2.00 -11.80 -9.60
N GLY A 44 -2.05 -13.08 -9.21
CA GLY A 44 -1.71 -13.47 -7.84
C GLY A 44 -0.26 -13.18 -7.48
N VAL A 45 0.68 -13.54 -8.35
CA VAL A 45 2.11 -13.21 -8.18
C VAL A 45 2.31 -11.71 -8.15
N PHE A 46 1.66 -10.97 -9.06
CA PHE A 46 1.71 -9.51 -9.08
C PHE A 46 1.30 -8.90 -7.73
N PHE A 47 0.15 -9.30 -7.17
CA PHE A 47 -0.33 -8.76 -5.89
C PHE A 47 0.54 -9.15 -4.70
N ILE A 48 1.15 -10.34 -4.72
CA ILE A 48 2.13 -10.74 -3.69
C ILE A 48 3.36 -9.83 -3.74
N LEU A 49 3.94 -9.62 -4.93
CA LEU A 49 5.13 -8.78 -5.09
C LEU A 49 4.84 -7.32 -4.72
N VAL A 50 3.72 -6.79 -5.18
CA VAL A 50 3.28 -5.42 -4.85
C VAL A 50 3.02 -5.28 -3.36
N GLY A 51 2.32 -6.24 -2.74
CA GLY A 51 2.03 -6.24 -1.32
C GLY A 51 3.31 -6.24 -0.48
N ALA A 52 4.27 -7.09 -0.84
CA ALA A 52 5.59 -7.14 -0.21
C ALA A 52 6.37 -5.83 -0.39
N ALA A 53 6.37 -5.27 -1.61
CA ALA A 53 7.01 -3.99 -1.91
C ALA A 53 6.40 -2.84 -1.10
N LEU A 54 5.07 -2.81 -0.95
CA LEU A 54 4.38 -1.81 -0.15
C LEU A 54 4.72 -1.93 1.34
N VAL A 55 4.76 -3.14 1.89
CA VAL A 55 5.19 -3.38 3.28
C VAL A 55 6.61 -2.90 3.50
N TRP A 56 7.52 -3.24 2.58
CA TRP A 56 8.92 -2.86 2.68
C TRP A 56 9.11 -1.34 2.54
N ALA A 57 8.53 -0.72 1.51
CA ALA A 57 8.60 0.72 1.30
C ALA A 57 7.94 1.50 2.46
N GLY A 58 6.84 0.98 3.02
CA GLY A 58 6.19 1.54 4.20
C GLY A 58 7.08 1.53 5.44
N ARG A 59 7.90 0.48 5.64
CA ARG A 59 8.90 0.43 6.72
C ARG A 59 9.99 1.49 6.53
N GLN A 60 10.47 1.67 5.30
CA GLN A 60 11.48 2.68 4.99
C GLN A 60 10.93 4.10 5.17
N ALA A 61 9.69 4.35 4.73
CA ALA A 61 9.02 5.62 4.97
C ALA A 61 8.81 5.87 6.48
N TYR A 62 8.45 4.85 7.25
CA TYR A 62 8.32 4.96 8.70
C TYR A 62 9.66 5.27 9.41
N ALA A 63 10.77 4.77 8.89
CA ALA A 63 12.12 5.12 9.36
C ALA A 63 12.45 6.62 9.19
N GLY A 64 11.64 7.34 8.42
CA GLY A 64 11.66 8.81 8.30
C GLY A 64 12.28 9.34 7.02
N ASP A 65 12.69 8.47 6.09
CA ASP A 65 13.23 8.90 4.79
C ASP A 65 12.13 9.53 3.91
N PRO A 66 12.26 10.81 3.53
CA PRO A 66 11.26 11.52 2.73
C PRO A 66 11.05 10.94 1.33
N ARG A 67 12.07 10.31 0.74
CA ARG A 67 12.00 9.73 -0.61
C ARG A 67 11.02 8.58 -0.64
N TRP A 68 11.09 7.71 0.37
CA TRP A 68 10.19 6.57 0.50
C TRP A 68 8.74 6.99 0.77
N ARG A 69 8.52 8.10 1.51
CA ARG A 69 7.17 8.66 1.68
C ARG A 69 6.52 9.00 0.34
N SER A 70 7.26 9.69 -0.52
CA SER A 70 6.77 10.05 -1.86
C SER A 70 6.56 8.81 -2.72
N ALA A 71 7.52 7.88 -2.72
CA ALA A 71 7.42 6.63 -3.48
C ALA A 71 6.19 5.79 -3.08
N VAL A 72 5.92 5.63 -1.78
CA VAL A 72 4.73 4.93 -1.28
C VAL A 72 3.44 5.65 -1.72
N SER A 73 3.42 6.98 -1.69
CA SER A 73 2.27 7.77 -2.13
C SER A 73 1.97 7.51 -3.61
N VAL A 74 2.99 7.60 -4.47
CA VAL A 74 2.87 7.33 -5.91
C VAL A 74 2.44 5.89 -6.16
N LEU A 75 3.07 4.92 -5.48
CA LEU A 75 2.72 3.50 -5.60
C LEU A 75 1.25 3.27 -5.25
N THR A 76 0.78 3.75 -4.10
CA THR A 76 -0.63 3.58 -3.69
C THR A 76 -1.61 4.25 -4.66
N LEU A 77 -1.25 5.42 -5.21
CA LEU A 77 -2.06 6.09 -6.22
C LEU A 77 -2.12 5.30 -7.52
N MET A 78 -0.99 4.78 -8.00
CA MET A 78 -0.91 3.92 -9.18
C MET A 78 -1.74 2.65 -8.99
N LEU A 79 -1.66 2.00 -7.83
CA LEU A 79 -2.44 0.79 -7.53
C LEU A 79 -3.94 1.06 -7.55
N VAL A 80 -4.38 2.21 -7.02
CA VAL A 80 -5.78 2.62 -7.10
C VAL A 80 -6.19 2.88 -8.55
N ALA A 81 -5.39 3.61 -9.33
CA ALA A 81 -5.69 3.89 -10.73
C ALA A 81 -5.79 2.59 -11.56
N ILE A 82 -4.79 1.73 -11.48
CA ILE A 82 -4.78 0.42 -12.14
C ILE A 82 -5.94 -0.43 -11.65
N GLY A 83 -6.22 -0.43 -10.34
CA GLY A 83 -7.32 -1.16 -9.73
C GLY A 83 -8.70 -0.74 -10.24
N ILE A 84 -8.91 0.55 -10.50
CA ILE A 84 -10.15 1.07 -11.12
C ILE A 84 -10.29 0.49 -12.53
N PHE A 85 -9.28 0.63 -13.38
CA PHE A 85 -9.32 0.09 -14.75
C PHE A 85 -9.50 -1.44 -14.76
N ALA A 86 -8.77 -2.15 -13.90
CA ALA A 86 -8.85 -3.60 -13.78
C ALA A 86 -10.24 -4.06 -13.30
N SER A 87 -10.88 -3.32 -12.39
CA SER A 87 -12.24 -3.63 -11.93
C SER A 87 -13.29 -3.46 -13.04
N MET A 88 -13.06 -2.56 -13.99
CA MET A 88 -13.93 -2.38 -15.16
C MET A 88 -13.72 -3.47 -16.22
N LEU A 89 -12.47 -3.89 -16.44
CA LEU A 89 -12.11 -4.87 -17.49
C LEU A 89 -12.28 -6.34 -17.08
N TYR A 90 -11.94 -6.70 -15.85
CA TYR A 90 -11.77 -8.10 -15.41
C TYR A 90 -12.80 -8.57 -14.38
N SER A 91 -13.89 -7.83 -14.18
CA SER A 91 -15.03 -8.14 -13.30
C SER A 91 -14.73 -8.17 -11.78
N LEU A 92 -15.69 -8.66 -10.98
CA LEU A 92 -15.69 -8.71 -9.50
C LEU A 92 -14.38 -9.19 -8.81
N PRO A 93 -13.57 -10.12 -9.37
CA PRO A 93 -12.34 -10.58 -8.73
C PRO A 93 -11.26 -9.51 -8.51
N MET A 94 -11.36 -8.34 -9.15
CA MET A 94 -10.40 -7.24 -8.96
C MET A 94 -10.84 -6.21 -7.92
N VAL A 95 -12.12 -6.21 -7.53
CA VAL A 95 -12.68 -5.26 -6.56
C VAL A 95 -11.99 -5.35 -5.19
N PRO A 96 -11.70 -6.54 -4.62
CA PRO A 96 -11.01 -6.62 -3.33
C PRO A 96 -9.63 -5.97 -3.35
N ALA A 97 -8.86 -6.17 -4.44
CA ALA A 97 -7.53 -5.56 -4.58
C ALA A 97 -7.60 -4.03 -4.61
N LEU A 98 -8.62 -3.46 -5.27
CA LEU A 98 -8.87 -2.01 -5.27
C LEU A 98 -9.18 -1.50 -3.86
N LEU A 99 -10.05 -2.20 -3.11
CA LEU A 99 -10.37 -1.83 -1.73
C LEU A 99 -9.12 -1.84 -0.85
N PHE A 100 -8.24 -2.83 -1.00
CA PHE A 100 -6.98 -2.89 -0.26
C PHE A 100 -6.01 -1.77 -0.67
N ALA A 101 -5.96 -1.40 -1.94
CA ALA A 101 -5.16 -0.27 -2.42
C ALA A 101 -5.67 1.07 -1.85
N LEU A 102 -6.99 1.25 -1.69
CA LEU A 102 -7.59 2.43 -1.06
C LEU A 102 -7.20 2.57 0.41
N ILE A 103 -7.05 1.46 1.14
CA ILE A 103 -6.50 1.47 2.52
C ILE A 103 -5.06 2.02 2.50
N GLY A 104 -4.23 1.55 1.56
CA GLY A 104 -2.87 2.03 1.39
C GLY A 104 -2.81 3.52 1.05
N LEU A 105 -3.66 3.98 0.13
CA LEU A 105 -3.79 5.38 -0.25
C LEU A 105 -4.21 6.25 0.94
N SER A 106 -5.11 5.75 1.79
CA SER A 106 -5.52 6.44 3.02
C SER A 106 -4.34 6.62 3.98
N GLY A 107 -3.44 5.65 4.05
CA GLY A 107 -2.15 5.78 4.74
C GLY A 107 -1.30 6.90 4.14
N SER A 108 -1.18 6.95 2.82
CA SER A 108 -0.42 7.97 2.09
C SER A 108 -0.99 9.38 2.30
N LEU A 109 -2.31 9.54 2.27
CA LEU A 109 -2.97 10.81 2.58
C LEU A 109 -2.69 11.25 4.02
N THR A 110 -2.69 10.31 4.96
CA THR A 110 -2.39 10.58 6.38
C THR A 110 -0.93 11.01 6.57
N ALA A 111 0.01 10.38 5.85
CA ALA A 111 1.44 10.69 5.90
C ALA A 111 1.84 12.00 5.20
N ASN A 112 0.95 12.59 4.39
CA ASN A 112 1.19 13.88 3.74
C ASN A 112 0.41 15.02 4.42
N ARG A 113 -0.17 14.79 5.61
CA ARG A 113 -0.80 15.87 6.39
C ARG A 113 0.27 16.80 7.00
N PRO A 114 -0.03 18.09 7.21
CA PRO A 114 0.91 19.05 7.82
C PRO A 114 1.45 18.59 9.18
N THR A 115 0.63 17.88 9.96
CA THR A 115 1.03 17.33 11.28
C THR A 115 2.15 16.29 11.22
N SER A 116 2.40 15.70 10.05
CA SER A 116 3.46 14.71 9.82
C SER A 116 4.74 15.31 9.23
N GLU A 117 4.69 16.51 8.64
CA GLU A 117 5.85 17.15 8.01
C GLU A 117 7.05 17.31 8.95
N PRO A 118 6.90 17.70 10.23
CA PRO A 118 8.04 17.85 11.13
C PRO A 118 8.80 16.55 11.42
N TRP A 119 8.20 15.38 11.14
CA TRP A 119 8.86 14.08 11.27
C TRP A 119 9.78 13.80 10.08
N PHE A 120 9.30 14.07 8.87
CA PHE A 120 10.05 13.84 7.63
C PHE A 120 11.05 14.96 7.34
N ALA A 121 10.82 16.19 7.77
CA ALA A 121 11.74 17.30 7.52
C ALA A 121 13.05 17.24 8.34
N ARG A 122 13.14 16.34 9.33
CA ARG A 122 14.29 16.23 10.24
C ARG A 122 15.21 15.03 9.95
N ARG A 123 14.88 14.19 8.97
CA ARG A 123 15.60 12.97 8.61
C ARG A 123 15.79 12.91 7.10
#